data_AF-A0A1F3INH8-F1
#
_entry.id   AF-A0A1F3INH8-F1
#
_cell.length_a   1.000
_cell.length_b   1.000
_cell.length_c   1.000
_cell.angle_alpha   90.00
_cell.angle_beta   90.00
_cell.angle_gamma   90.00
#
_symmetry.space_group_name_H-M   'P 1'
#
loop_
_entity.id
_entity.type
_entity.pdbx_description
1 polymer ?
#
loop_
_entity_poly.entity_id
_entity_poly.type
_entity_poly.pdbx_seq_one_letter_code
_entity_poly.pdbx_strand_id
1 'polypeptide(L)'
;MIRLILLAILTIVYAFLQAQTKIENVTFMQVGNNIVVTYDLYCNGSFDAQLFYSTNKGVSWNGPLISLSGDVNNVGQGTGKSITWNVLKDQNWLISDNLIIKVSEESKRIFTDERDNQSYKWVKIGEQVWMAENLNYDAGNNCWCYHNDAINCNTYGRLYAWETAKISCPDGWHLPTDKEWNQLEKQLGMSQSETEGVGWRGTNEGRLLKASNGWLKNGNGTNDYGFSAIPAGIRDYAGNFGNLNSTHFWSATESTGTNAWYYSLYSDKSGVRRIRGGKTYNLSVRCIKD
;
A
#
# COMPACT_ATOMS: atom_id res chain seq x y z
N MET A 1 -3.96 36.87 57.76
CA MET A 1 -3.49 35.52 57.36
C MET A 1 -4.72 34.64 57.24
N ILE A 2 -5.14 34.03 56.13
CA ILE A 2 -4.60 33.83 54.77
C ILE A 2 -5.84 33.85 53.84
N ARG A 3 -5.77 34.58 52.72
CA ARG A 3 -6.72 34.48 51.61
C ARG A 3 -6.39 33.20 50.84
N LEU A 4 -7.31 32.23 50.76
CA LEU A 4 -7.20 31.14 49.80
C LEU A 4 -8.17 31.41 48.63
N ILE A 5 -7.56 31.79 47.52
CA ILE A 5 -8.17 31.95 46.21
C ILE A 5 -8.49 30.54 45.70
N LEU A 6 -9.75 30.13 45.73
CA LEU A 6 -10.24 28.95 45.00
C LEU A 6 -10.71 29.41 43.63
N LEU A 7 -9.74 29.66 42.75
CA LEU A 7 -9.95 30.07 41.36
C LEU A 7 -8.97 29.29 40.49
N ALA A 8 -9.11 27.95 40.46
CA ALA A 8 -8.21 27.09 39.69
C ALA A 8 -8.76 25.67 39.39
N ILE A 9 -10.08 25.44 39.30
CA ILE A 9 -10.61 24.09 39.02
C ILE A 9 -11.72 24.08 37.94
N LEU A 10 -11.82 25.12 37.10
CA LEU A 10 -12.75 25.11 35.95
C LEU A 10 -12.08 25.36 34.58
N THR A 11 -10.74 25.37 34.53
CA THR A 11 -9.98 25.72 33.32
C THR A 11 -8.98 24.65 32.86
N ILE A 12 -8.89 23.50 33.54
CA ILE A 12 -7.98 22.38 33.16
C ILE A 12 -8.78 21.10 32.86
N VAL A 13 -9.95 21.28 32.24
CA VAL A 13 -10.57 20.24 31.38
C VAL A 13 -10.89 20.86 30.03
N TYR A 14 -10.03 21.74 29.52
CA TYR A 14 -9.76 21.72 28.09
C TYR A 14 -8.89 20.49 27.84
N ALA A 15 -9.54 19.33 27.85
CA ALA A 15 -9.03 18.21 27.10
C ALA A 15 -8.72 18.77 25.71
N PHE A 16 -7.48 18.59 25.24
CA PHE A 16 -7.14 18.62 23.84
C PHE A 16 -8.11 17.67 23.12
N LEU A 17 -9.32 18.12 22.77
CA LEU A 17 -9.98 17.62 21.58
C LEU A 17 -9.07 18.13 20.46
N GLN A 18 -8.19 17.26 19.97
CA GLN A 18 -7.70 17.44 18.61
C GLN A 18 -8.96 17.60 17.77
N ALA A 19 -9.16 18.79 17.19
CA ALA A 19 -10.31 19.03 16.33
C ALA A 19 -10.28 17.97 15.25
N GLN A 20 -11.26 17.06 15.27
CA GLN A 20 -11.39 16.00 14.31
C GLN A 20 -11.53 16.63 12.92
N THR A 21 -10.77 16.15 11.95
CA THR A 21 -10.90 16.58 10.56
C THR A 21 -12.35 16.44 10.12
N LYS A 22 -12.93 17.53 9.62
CA LYS A 22 -14.32 17.62 9.19
C LYS A 22 -14.37 18.01 7.72
N ILE A 23 -15.17 17.28 6.96
CA ILE A 23 -15.41 17.51 5.54
C ILE A 23 -16.90 17.76 5.36
N GLU A 24 -17.24 18.86 4.71
CA GLU A 24 -18.63 19.28 4.50
C GLU A 24 -18.88 19.74 3.06
N ASN A 25 -20.16 19.94 2.74
CA ASN A 25 -20.61 20.54 1.47
C ASN A 25 -20.04 19.85 0.21
N VAL A 26 -19.88 18.52 0.28
CA VAL A 26 -19.42 17.71 -0.84
C VAL A 26 -20.46 17.75 -1.96
N THR A 27 -20.09 18.35 -3.08
CA THR A 27 -20.90 18.41 -4.31
C THR A 27 -20.05 17.96 -5.48
N PHE A 28 -20.68 17.56 -6.58
CA PHE A 28 -19.95 17.17 -7.78
C PHE A 28 -20.70 17.52 -9.05
N MET A 29 -19.94 17.68 -10.14
CA MET A 29 -20.48 17.85 -11.49
C MET A 29 -19.64 17.10 -12.52
N GLN A 30 -20.27 16.64 -13.59
CA GLN A 30 -19.58 16.01 -14.70
C GLN A 30 -19.10 17.07 -15.71
N VAL A 31 -17.84 16.96 -16.13
CA VAL A 31 -17.23 17.78 -17.18
C VAL A 31 -16.52 16.84 -18.16
N GLY A 32 -17.21 16.48 -19.24
CA GLY A 32 -16.72 15.47 -20.19
C GLY A 32 -16.51 14.12 -19.50
N ASN A 33 -15.26 13.63 -19.55
CA ASN A 33 -14.86 12.35 -18.93
C ASN A 33 -14.45 12.49 -17.45
N ASN A 34 -14.53 13.70 -16.89
CA ASN A 34 -14.14 13.97 -15.53
C ASN A 34 -15.34 14.23 -14.63
N ILE A 35 -15.20 13.91 -13.35
CA ILE A 35 -16.06 14.39 -12.29
C ILE A 35 -15.25 15.38 -11.45
N VAL A 36 -15.75 16.61 -11.35
CA VAL A 36 -15.19 17.64 -10.49
C VAL A 36 -15.96 17.65 -9.19
N VAL A 37 -15.27 17.46 -8.08
CA VAL A 37 -15.84 17.36 -6.73
C VAL A 37 -15.37 18.55 -5.92
N THR A 38 -16.32 19.31 -5.37
CA THR A 38 -16.05 20.45 -4.50
C THR A 38 -16.41 20.11 -3.06
N TYR A 39 -15.58 20.51 -2.10
CA TYR A 39 -15.79 20.25 -0.67
C TYR A 39 -15.20 21.35 0.22
N ASP A 40 -15.70 21.42 1.45
CA ASP A 40 -15.14 22.27 2.51
C ASP A 40 -14.35 21.40 3.49
N LEU A 41 -13.17 21.87 3.89
CA LEU A 41 -12.25 21.16 4.76
C LEU A 41 -11.92 21.97 6.02
N TYR A 42 -12.14 21.35 7.17
CA TYR A 42 -11.75 21.88 8.47
C TYR A 42 -10.81 20.86 9.15
N CYS A 43 -9.52 21.16 9.20
CA CYS A 43 -8.49 20.28 9.74
C CYS A 43 -7.40 21.08 10.46
N ASN A 44 -6.69 20.42 11.37
CA ASN A 44 -5.46 20.96 11.96
C ASN A 44 -4.26 20.39 11.20
N GLY A 45 -3.66 21.19 10.32
CA GLY A 45 -2.51 20.78 9.51
C GLY A 45 -2.87 20.52 8.05
N SER A 46 -2.15 19.59 7.43
CA SER A 46 -2.32 19.19 6.03
C SER A 46 -3.24 17.97 5.91
N PHE A 47 -4.06 17.95 4.87
CA PHE A 47 -5.02 16.91 4.58
C PHE A 47 -4.72 16.27 3.22
N ASP A 48 -4.60 14.95 3.20
CA ASP A 48 -4.51 14.17 1.97
C ASP A 48 -5.88 13.57 1.68
N ALA A 49 -6.53 14.08 0.63
CA ALA A 49 -7.88 13.74 0.26
C ALA A 49 -7.95 12.43 -0.52
N GLN A 50 -8.91 11.59 -0.16
CA GLN A 50 -9.30 10.41 -0.94
C GLN A 50 -10.72 10.57 -1.45
N LEU A 51 -10.94 10.09 -2.68
CA LEU A 51 -12.24 10.10 -3.32
C LEU A 51 -12.80 8.68 -3.41
N PHE A 52 -14.06 8.51 -3.03
CA PHE A 52 -14.83 7.28 -3.19
C PHE A 52 -16.15 7.60 -3.88
N TYR A 53 -16.71 6.62 -4.59
CA TYR A 53 -18.04 6.74 -5.17
C TYR A 53 -18.92 5.54 -4.84
N SER A 54 -20.22 5.77 -4.75
CA SER A 54 -21.24 4.74 -4.60
C SER A 54 -22.25 4.88 -5.73
N THR A 55 -22.70 3.76 -6.29
CA THR A 55 -23.77 3.70 -7.29
C THR A 55 -25.08 3.15 -6.73
N ASN A 56 -25.12 2.87 -5.42
CA ASN A 56 -26.24 2.26 -4.70
C ASN A 56 -26.60 3.06 -3.45
N LYS A 57 -26.62 4.39 -3.57
CA LYS A 57 -27.02 5.33 -2.50
C LYS A 57 -26.21 5.18 -1.20
N GLY A 58 -24.92 4.89 -1.32
CA GLY A 58 -24.00 4.81 -0.19
C GLY A 58 -24.02 3.46 0.55
N VAL A 59 -24.71 2.44 0.05
CA VAL A 59 -24.72 1.10 0.64
C VAL A 59 -23.34 0.44 0.49
N SER A 60 -22.71 0.57 -0.66
CA SER A 60 -21.30 0.18 -0.87
C SER A 60 -20.52 1.29 -1.57
N TRP A 61 -19.21 1.29 -1.34
CA TRP A 61 -18.30 2.33 -1.81
C TRP A 61 -17.18 1.72 -2.65
N ASN A 62 -16.92 2.33 -3.80
CA ASN A 62 -15.82 2.05 -4.70
C ASN A 62 -14.75 3.12 -4.53
N GLY A 63 -13.48 2.72 -4.55
CA GLY A 63 -12.33 3.57 -4.28
C GLY A 63 -11.37 2.92 -3.26
N PRO A 64 -10.36 3.66 -2.76
CA PRO A 64 -10.07 5.05 -3.12
C PRO A 64 -9.69 5.16 -4.60
N LEU A 65 -10.16 6.21 -5.24
CA LEU A 65 -9.87 6.52 -6.65
C LEU A 65 -8.44 7.04 -6.79
N ILE A 66 -7.82 6.78 -7.95
CA ILE A 66 -6.39 7.01 -8.15
C ILE A 66 -6.11 8.09 -9.20
N SER A 67 -6.98 8.27 -10.19
CA SER A 67 -6.79 9.26 -11.25
C SER A 67 -7.33 10.63 -10.85
N LEU A 68 -6.75 11.18 -9.78
CA LEU A 68 -7.16 12.43 -9.15
C LEU A 68 -6.16 13.56 -9.44
N SER A 69 -6.66 14.79 -9.54
CA SER A 69 -5.87 16.03 -9.57
C SER A 69 -6.58 17.16 -8.82
N GLY A 70 -5.86 18.25 -8.54
CA GLY A 70 -6.38 19.38 -7.75
C GLY A 70 -5.98 19.31 -6.28
N ASP A 71 -6.90 19.69 -5.39
CA ASP A 71 -6.73 19.69 -3.93
C ASP A 71 -6.79 18.24 -3.38
N VAL A 72 -5.77 17.46 -3.69
CA VAL A 72 -5.64 16.05 -3.31
C VAL A 72 -4.58 15.84 -2.23
N ASN A 73 -3.41 16.47 -2.34
CA ASN A 73 -2.29 16.24 -1.42
C ASN A 73 -1.90 17.52 -0.68
N ASN A 74 -1.56 17.40 0.59
CA ASN A 74 -1.17 18.49 1.49
C ASN A 74 -2.14 19.68 1.49
N VAL A 75 -3.43 19.40 1.47
CA VAL A 75 -4.48 20.42 1.40
C VAL A 75 -4.62 21.10 2.76
N GLY A 76 -4.43 22.41 2.81
CA GLY A 76 -4.75 23.19 4.01
C GLY A 76 -6.26 23.42 4.14
N GLN A 77 -6.72 23.70 5.36
CA GLN A 77 -8.13 24.04 5.63
C GLN A 77 -8.68 25.13 4.68
N GLY A 78 -9.99 25.11 4.47
CA GLY A 78 -10.71 26.12 3.71
C GLY A 78 -11.92 25.55 2.96
N THR A 79 -12.75 26.46 2.47
CA THR A 79 -13.95 26.15 1.70
C THR A 79 -13.66 26.07 0.20
N GLY A 80 -14.47 25.34 -0.54
CA GLY A 80 -14.42 25.29 -2.00
C GLY A 80 -13.19 24.59 -2.57
N LYS A 81 -12.59 23.65 -1.82
CA LYS A 81 -11.52 22.78 -2.32
C LYS A 81 -12.05 21.92 -3.45
N SER A 82 -11.22 21.60 -4.43
CA SER A 82 -11.66 20.90 -5.64
C SER A 82 -10.75 19.75 -6.04
N ILE A 83 -11.33 18.56 -6.21
CA ILE A 83 -10.69 17.37 -6.77
C ILE A 83 -11.31 17.06 -8.12
N THR A 84 -10.49 16.89 -9.14
CA THR A 84 -10.93 16.37 -10.44
C THR A 84 -10.58 14.90 -10.55
N TRP A 85 -11.59 14.05 -10.75
CA TRP A 85 -11.44 12.63 -11.01
C TRP A 85 -11.61 12.33 -12.49
N ASN A 86 -10.60 11.73 -13.13
CA ASN A 86 -10.74 11.18 -14.47
C ASN A 86 -11.37 9.77 -14.40
N VAL A 87 -12.67 9.71 -14.70
CA VAL A 87 -13.47 8.49 -14.52
C VAL A 87 -12.95 7.35 -15.38
N LEU A 88 -12.65 7.63 -16.65
CA LEU A 88 -12.28 6.60 -17.63
C LEU A 88 -10.90 5.98 -17.41
N LYS A 89 -10.07 6.60 -16.58
CA LYS A 89 -8.79 6.01 -16.18
C LYS A 89 -8.93 5.00 -15.03
N ASP A 90 -9.92 5.19 -14.17
CA ASP A 90 -10.14 4.30 -13.03
C ASP A 90 -11.24 3.26 -13.30
N GLN A 91 -12.18 3.55 -14.21
CA GLN A 91 -13.34 2.73 -14.53
C GLN A 91 -13.56 2.71 -16.04
N ASN A 92 -13.68 1.52 -16.64
CA ASN A 92 -13.95 1.40 -18.08
C ASN A 92 -15.32 1.97 -18.49
N TRP A 93 -16.28 2.01 -17.56
CA TRP A 93 -17.62 2.53 -17.74
C TRP A 93 -18.25 2.82 -16.37
N LEU A 94 -18.97 3.94 -16.25
CA LEU A 94 -19.71 4.30 -15.04
C LEU A 94 -21.00 5.02 -15.42
N ILE A 95 -22.13 4.37 -15.21
CA ILE A 95 -23.47 4.91 -15.45
C ILE A 95 -24.31 4.62 -14.21
N SER A 96 -24.86 5.66 -13.56
CA SER A 96 -25.73 5.50 -12.39
C SER A 96 -26.53 6.77 -12.13
N ASP A 97 -27.83 6.61 -11.89
CA ASP A 97 -28.70 7.70 -11.40
C ASP A 97 -28.58 7.91 -9.89
N ASN A 98 -27.79 7.08 -9.20
CA ASN A 98 -27.65 7.07 -7.74
C ASN A 98 -26.20 7.30 -7.32
N LEU A 99 -25.45 8.05 -8.13
CA LEU A 99 -24.05 8.35 -7.85
C LEU A 99 -23.93 9.24 -6.62
N ILE A 100 -23.17 8.79 -5.62
CA ILE A 100 -22.77 9.58 -4.46
C ILE A 100 -21.25 9.61 -4.42
N ILE A 101 -20.68 10.77 -4.14
CA ILE A 101 -19.25 10.95 -3.93
C ILE A 101 -18.97 11.21 -2.46
N LYS A 102 -17.93 10.57 -1.93
CA LYS A 102 -17.40 10.82 -0.60
C LYS A 102 -15.96 11.29 -0.73
N VAL A 103 -15.68 12.46 -0.17
CA VAL A 103 -14.33 12.92 0.15
C VAL A 103 -14.05 12.48 1.58
N SER A 104 -12.90 11.86 1.79
CA SER A 104 -12.46 11.44 3.10
C SER A 104 -11.03 11.90 3.29
N GLU A 105 -10.65 12.16 4.54
CA GLU A 105 -9.23 12.02 4.92
C GLU A 105 -8.81 10.63 4.51
N GLU A 106 -7.52 10.37 4.33
CA GLU A 106 -7.00 9.02 4.36
C GLU A 106 -7.52 8.30 5.62
N SER A 107 -8.71 7.71 5.54
CA SER A 107 -9.25 6.77 6.51
C SER A 107 -8.53 5.49 6.17
N LYS A 108 -7.24 5.54 6.52
CA LYS A 108 -6.28 4.50 6.61
C LYS A 108 -6.38 3.55 5.41
N ARG A 109 -5.60 3.87 4.37
CA ARG A 109 -4.76 2.87 3.71
C ARG A 109 -3.82 2.19 4.72
N ILE A 110 -4.15 2.12 5.99
CA ILE A 110 -3.35 1.65 7.09
C ILE A 110 -4.13 0.49 7.68
N PHE A 111 -3.52 -0.68 7.63
CA PHE A 111 -3.93 -1.80 8.44
C PHE A 111 -3.05 -1.80 9.68
N THR A 112 -3.64 -1.81 10.87
CA THR A 112 -2.88 -1.96 12.12
C THR A 112 -2.97 -3.42 12.55
N ASP A 113 -1.82 -4.08 12.60
CA ASP A 113 -1.68 -5.43 13.11
C ASP A 113 -1.79 -5.41 14.64
N GLU A 114 -2.83 -6.03 15.19
CA GLU A 114 -3.07 -6.01 16.64
C GLU A 114 -2.03 -6.84 17.42
N ARG A 115 -1.27 -7.71 16.74
CA ARG A 115 -0.27 -8.58 17.37
C ARG A 115 0.95 -7.79 17.85
N ASP A 116 1.32 -6.71 17.15
CA ASP A 116 2.50 -5.88 17.44
C ASP A 116 2.22 -4.37 17.41
N ASN A 117 0.98 -3.96 17.15
CA ASN A 117 0.54 -2.57 16.93
C ASN A 117 1.25 -1.89 15.74
N GLN A 118 1.90 -2.65 14.86
CA GLN A 118 2.51 -2.10 13.65
C GLN A 118 1.43 -1.72 12.65
N SER A 119 1.55 -0.53 12.11
CA SER A 119 0.68 -0.02 11.07
C SER A 119 1.35 -0.18 9.71
N TYR A 120 0.61 -0.71 8.74
CA TYR A 120 1.06 -0.98 7.38
C TYR A 120 0.19 -0.28 6.36
N LYS A 121 0.82 0.41 5.42
CA LYS A 121 0.12 0.92 4.26
C LYS A 121 -0.44 -0.21 3.40
N TRP A 122 -1.57 -0.02 2.75
CA TRP A 122 -2.15 -0.93 1.75
C TRP A 122 -2.67 -0.16 0.54
N VAL A 123 -2.82 -0.86 -0.58
CA VAL A 123 -3.30 -0.30 -1.85
C VAL A 123 -4.19 -1.32 -2.57
N LYS A 124 -5.24 -0.86 -3.25
CA LYS A 124 -6.05 -1.69 -4.14
C LYS A 124 -5.49 -1.60 -5.56
N ILE A 125 -5.14 -2.74 -6.16
CA ILE A 125 -4.64 -2.87 -7.53
C ILE A 125 -5.53 -3.87 -8.27
N GLY A 126 -6.33 -3.38 -9.22
CA GLY A 126 -7.40 -4.18 -9.80
C GLY A 126 -8.39 -4.58 -8.70
N GLU A 127 -8.71 -5.86 -8.57
CA GLU A 127 -9.58 -6.36 -7.49
C GLU A 127 -8.84 -6.74 -6.20
N GLN A 128 -7.52 -6.70 -6.20
CA GLN A 128 -6.71 -7.17 -5.08
C GLN A 128 -6.32 -6.02 -4.13
N VAL A 129 -6.32 -6.28 -2.83
CA VAL A 129 -5.82 -5.33 -1.81
C VAL A 129 -4.49 -5.83 -1.27
N TRP A 130 -3.41 -5.13 -1.59
CA TRP A 130 -2.04 -5.47 -1.25
C TRP A 130 -1.52 -4.57 -0.13
N MET A 131 -0.71 -5.10 0.78
CA MET A 131 0.15 -4.24 1.59
C MET A 131 1.09 -3.44 0.67
N ALA A 132 1.18 -2.14 0.91
CA ALA A 132 2.07 -1.18 0.26
C ALA A 132 3.43 -1.05 0.99
N GLU A 133 3.59 -1.73 2.12
CA GLU A 133 4.83 -1.89 2.87
C GLU A 133 5.18 -3.37 3.05
N ASN A 134 6.48 -3.67 3.24
CA ASN A 134 6.91 -5.03 3.54
C ASN A 134 6.51 -5.37 4.98
N LEU A 135 6.07 -6.61 5.22
CA LEU A 135 5.72 -7.07 6.56
C LEU A 135 6.93 -6.99 7.50
N ASN A 136 6.75 -6.44 8.70
CA ASN A 136 7.78 -6.26 9.73
C ASN A 136 7.45 -6.98 11.05
N TYR A 137 6.51 -7.92 11.01
CA TYR A 137 6.12 -8.74 12.15
C TYR A 137 7.28 -9.62 12.66
N ASP A 138 7.61 -9.53 13.94
CA ASP A 138 8.62 -10.39 14.54
C ASP A 138 8.04 -11.78 14.86
N ALA A 139 8.27 -12.74 13.97
CA ALA A 139 7.83 -14.12 14.16
C ALA A 139 8.68 -14.90 15.19
N GLY A 140 9.65 -14.26 15.84
CA GLY A 140 10.54 -14.83 16.86
C GLY A 140 11.64 -15.72 16.29
N ASN A 141 11.32 -16.60 15.33
CA ASN A 141 12.27 -17.47 14.66
C ASN A 141 12.14 -17.38 13.14
N ASN A 142 13.26 -17.60 12.46
CA ASN A 142 13.32 -17.67 11.01
C ASN A 142 12.84 -16.39 10.28
N CYS A 143 13.04 -15.24 10.92
CA CYS A 143 12.89 -13.92 10.35
C CYS A 143 14.08 -13.02 10.75
N TRP A 144 14.54 -12.16 9.85
CA TRP A 144 15.73 -11.33 10.07
C TRP A 144 15.54 -9.92 9.55
N CYS A 145 16.07 -8.95 10.29
CA CYS A 145 16.41 -7.65 9.71
C CYS A 145 17.62 -7.80 8.79
N TYR A 146 17.67 -7.04 7.71
CA TYR A 146 18.85 -7.03 6.84
C TYR A 146 20.11 -6.67 7.67
N HIS A 147 21.21 -7.42 7.51
CA HIS A 147 22.45 -7.30 8.32
C HIS A 147 22.28 -7.51 9.83
N ASN A 148 21.16 -8.09 10.29
CA ASN A 148 20.83 -8.20 11.72
C ASN A 148 20.74 -6.85 12.44
N ASP A 149 20.42 -5.77 11.71
CA ASP A 149 20.27 -4.43 12.26
C ASP A 149 18.79 -4.05 12.37
N ALA A 150 18.33 -3.73 13.58
CA ALA A 150 16.93 -3.34 13.83
C ALA A 150 16.50 -2.10 13.02
N ILE A 151 17.41 -1.19 12.69
CA ILE A 151 17.12 -0.02 11.84
C ILE A 151 16.69 -0.47 10.44
N ASN A 152 17.30 -1.54 9.94
CA ASN A 152 16.95 -2.09 8.64
C ASN A 152 15.59 -2.79 8.63
N CYS A 153 15.11 -3.31 9.76
CA CYS A 153 13.72 -3.77 9.87
C CYS A 153 12.72 -2.62 9.67
N ASN A 154 12.97 -1.47 10.30
CA ASN A 154 12.11 -0.28 10.14
C ASN A 154 12.15 0.27 8.71
N THR A 155 13.29 0.13 8.02
CA THR A 155 13.48 0.65 6.66
C THR A 155 12.94 -0.30 5.60
N TYR A 156 13.22 -1.60 5.72
CA TYR A 156 13.00 -2.60 4.66
C TYR A 156 11.93 -3.64 4.99
N GLY A 157 11.42 -3.67 6.22
CA GLY A 157 10.71 -4.81 6.77
C GLY A 157 11.65 -5.98 7.09
N ARG A 158 11.06 -7.13 7.44
CA ARG A 158 11.79 -8.36 7.73
C ARG A 158 11.89 -9.28 6.52
N LEU A 159 12.93 -10.10 6.53
CA LEU A 159 13.13 -11.20 5.61
C LEU A 159 12.74 -12.50 6.31
N TYR A 160 11.86 -13.31 5.72
CA TYR A 160 11.29 -14.51 6.34
C TYR A 160 11.67 -15.77 5.57
N ALA A 161 11.98 -16.87 6.27
CA ALA A 161 11.98 -18.20 5.65
C ALA A 161 10.58 -18.54 5.13
N TRP A 162 10.47 -19.39 4.11
CA TRP A 162 9.19 -19.62 3.46
C TRP A 162 8.11 -20.18 4.39
N GLU A 163 8.46 -21.15 5.25
CA GLU A 163 7.50 -21.72 6.21
C GLU A 163 7.00 -20.68 7.22
N THR A 164 7.87 -19.78 7.67
CA THR A 164 7.50 -18.64 8.53
C THR A 164 6.64 -17.64 7.77
N ALA A 165 7.02 -17.29 6.53
CA ALA A 165 6.30 -16.34 5.69
C ALA A 165 4.82 -16.72 5.50
N LYS A 166 4.50 -18.02 5.37
CA LYS A 166 3.13 -18.51 5.21
C LYS A 166 2.21 -18.22 6.40
N ILE A 167 2.78 -18.05 7.59
CA ILE A 167 2.01 -17.85 8.84
C ILE A 167 2.24 -16.48 9.47
N SER A 168 3.06 -15.62 8.83
CA SER A 168 3.38 -14.30 9.37
C SER A 168 2.34 -13.24 9.03
N CYS A 169 1.57 -13.39 7.94
CA CYS A 169 0.51 -12.44 7.63
C CYS A 169 -0.58 -12.46 8.72
N PRO A 170 -1.13 -11.30 9.10
CA PRO A 170 -2.16 -11.20 10.14
C PRO A 170 -3.51 -11.72 9.66
N ASP A 171 -4.43 -11.98 10.59
CA ASP A 171 -5.79 -12.44 10.27
C ASP A 171 -6.49 -11.51 9.26
N GLY A 172 -7.17 -12.10 8.28
CA GLY A 172 -7.77 -11.38 7.14
C GLY A 172 -6.77 -11.01 6.04
N TRP A 173 -5.50 -11.40 6.19
CA TRP A 173 -4.44 -11.26 5.20
C TRP A 173 -3.66 -12.57 5.06
N HIS A 174 -3.14 -12.84 3.88
CA HIS A 174 -2.35 -14.02 3.62
C HIS A 174 -1.12 -13.72 2.75
N LEU A 175 -0.19 -14.67 2.74
CA LEU A 175 0.93 -14.66 1.80
C LEU A 175 0.38 -14.95 0.40
N PRO A 176 0.59 -14.08 -0.60
CA PRO A 176 0.00 -14.20 -1.92
C PRO A 176 0.44 -15.48 -2.63
N THR A 177 -0.49 -16.14 -3.30
CA THR A 177 -0.23 -17.27 -4.19
C THR A 177 0.32 -16.81 -5.54
N ASP A 178 0.86 -17.75 -6.30
CA ASP A 178 1.31 -17.52 -7.69
C ASP A 178 0.18 -16.99 -8.58
N LYS A 179 -1.05 -17.47 -8.36
CA LYS A 179 -2.23 -17.03 -9.09
C LYS A 179 -2.53 -15.56 -8.82
N GLU A 180 -2.40 -15.12 -7.57
CA GLU A 180 -2.63 -13.71 -7.19
C GLU A 180 -1.53 -12.80 -7.74
N TRP A 181 -0.28 -13.23 -7.73
CA TRP A 181 0.78 -12.50 -8.42
C TRP A 181 0.53 -12.39 -9.93
N ASN A 182 0.07 -13.46 -10.59
CA ASN A 182 -0.26 -13.44 -12.01
C ASN A 182 -1.46 -12.51 -12.30
N GLN A 183 -2.43 -12.38 -11.38
CA GLN A 183 -3.52 -11.41 -11.49
C GLN A 183 -3.00 -9.97 -11.36
N LEU A 184 -2.10 -9.70 -10.41
CA LEU A 184 -1.44 -8.41 -10.27
C LEU A 184 -0.71 -8.03 -11.56
N GLU A 185 0.14 -8.91 -12.10
CA GLU A 185 0.88 -8.63 -13.33
C GLU A 185 -0.02 -8.38 -14.54
N LYS A 186 -1.13 -9.10 -14.68
CA LYS A 186 -2.14 -8.83 -15.73
C LYS A 186 -2.74 -7.44 -15.58
N GLN A 187 -3.02 -7.02 -14.35
CA GLN A 187 -3.55 -5.69 -14.06
C GLN A 187 -2.55 -4.57 -14.43
N LEU A 188 -1.26 -4.88 -14.46
CA LEU A 188 -0.19 -3.96 -14.88
C LEU A 188 0.04 -3.95 -16.39
N GLY A 189 -0.67 -4.78 -17.15
CA GLY A 189 -0.60 -4.83 -18.62
C GLY A 189 0.05 -6.08 -19.21
N MET A 190 0.50 -7.04 -18.39
CA MET A 190 1.11 -8.27 -18.88
C MET A 190 0.06 -9.22 -19.50
N SER A 191 0.37 -9.86 -20.62
CA SER A 191 -0.53 -10.85 -21.23
C SER A 191 -0.60 -12.16 -20.43
N GLN A 192 -1.68 -12.93 -20.62
CA GLN A 192 -1.84 -14.27 -20.04
C GLN A 192 -0.61 -15.15 -20.27
N SER A 193 -0.16 -15.27 -21.52
CA SER A 193 0.98 -16.12 -21.89
C SER A 193 2.29 -15.68 -21.23
N GLU A 194 2.48 -14.38 -21.00
CA GLU A 194 3.70 -13.88 -20.35
C GLU A 194 3.71 -14.19 -18.86
N THR A 195 2.55 -14.08 -18.18
CA THR A 195 2.43 -14.38 -16.74
C THR A 195 2.71 -15.85 -16.39
N GLU A 196 2.68 -16.75 -17.36
CA GLU A 196 2.96 -18.17 -17.16
C GLU A 196 4.47 -18.49 -17.31
N GLY A 197 5.25 -17.57 -17.88
CA GLY A 197 6.69 -17.75 -18.15
C GLY A 197 7.56 -17.73 -16.89
N VAL A 198 8.66 -18.49 -16.89
CA VAL A 198 9.68 -18.46 -15.83
C VAL A 198 10.83 -17.55 -16.25
N GLY A 199 11.34 -16.74 -15.31
CA GLY A 199 12.43 -15.81 -15.55
C GLY A 199 11.93 -14.37 -15.67
N TRP A 200 12.67 -13.57 -16.44
CA TRP A 200 12.33 -12.17 -16.71
C TRP A 200 11.15 -12.08 -17.67
N ARG A 201 10.14 -11.29 -17.30
CA ARG A 201 8.91 -11.12 -18.05
C ARG A 201 8.33 -9.72 -17.88
N GLY A 202 7.43 -9.37 -18.78
CA GLY A 202 6.92 -8.02 -18.89
C GLY A 202 7.94 -7.06 -19.47
N THR A 203 7.45 -5.88 -19.86
CA THR A 203 8.26 -4.82 -20.45
C THR A 203 8.51 -3.68 -19.47
N ASN A 204 7.59 -3.43 -18.53
CA ASN A 204 7.60 -2.25 -17.66
C ASN A 204 7.00 -2.47 -16.27
N GLU A 205 6.36 -3.61 -16.03
CA GLU A 205 5.54 -3.93 -14.85
C GLU A 205 6.36 -3.87 -13.56
N GLY A 206 7.63 -4.25 -13.62
CA GLY A 206 8.54 -4.08 -12.49
C GLY A 206 8.77 -2.60 -12.14
N ARG A 207 8.90 -1.72 -13.12
CA ARG A 207 9.02 -0.27 -12.88
C ARG A 207 7.73 0.33 -12.29
N LEU A 208 6.56 -0.18 -12.68
CA LEU A 208 5.26 0.25 -12.14
C LEU A 208 5.10 -0.10 -10.65
N LEU A 209 5.69 -1.21 -10.20
CA LEU A 209 5.63 -1.69 -8.81
C LEU A 209 6.70 -1.09 -7.89
N LYS A 210 7.88 -0.75 -8.43
CA LYS A 210 8.99 -0.18 -7.65
C LYS A 210 8.62 1.19 -7.07
N ALA A 211 9.08 1.46 -5.86
CA ALA A 211 9.01 2.78 -5.24
C ALA A 211 9.73 3.84 -6.09
N SER A 212 9.28 5.08 -6.00
CA SER A 212 9.82 6.22 -6.76
C SER A 212 11.17 6.74 -6.23
N ASN A 213 11.67 6.18 -5.13
CA ASN A 213 12.98 6.47 -4.55
C ASN A 213 13.59 5.22 -3.89
N GLY A 214 14.84 5.34 -3.41
CA GLY A 214 15.54 4.30 -2.67
C GLY A 214 16.24 3.24 -3.52
N TRP A 215 16.04 3.21 -4.84
CA TRP A 215 16.73 2.29 -5.73
C TRP A 215 18.03 2.87 -6.25
N LEU A 216 19.09 2.06 -6.23
CA LEU A 216 20.41 2.42 -6.76
C LEU A 216 20.39 2.61 -8.28
N LYS A 217 21.43 3.26 -8.83
CA LYS A 217 21.70 3.39 -10.27
C LYS A 217 20.56 3.99 -11.09
N ASN A 218 19.86 4.99 -10.55
CA ASN A 218 18.66 5.58 -11.17
C ASN A 218 17.56 4.54 -11.45
N GLY A 219 17.53 3.44 -10.68
CA GLY A 219 16.64 2.31 -10.88
C GLY A 219 15.25 2.46 -10.26
N ASN A 220 14.88 3.68 -9.86
CA ASN A 220 13.60 3.98 -9.23
C ASN A 220 12.44 3.60 -10.16
N GLY A 221 11.34 3.18 -9.55
CA GLY A 221 10.08 2.95 -10.23
C GLY A 221 9.30 4.23 -10.48
N THR A 222 8.19 4.10 -11.19
CA THR A 222 7.17 5.16 -11.28
C THR A 222 6.17 5.06 -10.14
N ASN A 223 6.02 3.86 -9.55
CA ASN A 223 5.08 3.55 -8.47
C ASN A 223 3.62 3.91 -8.81
N ASP A 224 3.24 3.78 -10.08
CA ASP A 224 1.94 4.27 -10.59
C ASP A 224 0.74 3.62 -9.89
N TYR A 225 0.93 2.43 -9.30
CA TYR A 225 -0.10 1.66 -8.60
C TYR A 225 0.05 1.68 -7.07
N GLY A 226 1.02 2.43 -6.53
CA GLY A 226 1.21 2.58 -5.08
C GLY A 226 1.73 1.34 -4.35
N PHE A 227 2.19 0.31 -5.08
CA PHE A 227 2.76 -0.91 -4.48
C PHE A 227 4.03 -0.61 -3.69
N SER A 228 4.82 0.40 -4.10
CA SER A 228 5.94 0.95 -3.33
C SER A 228 7.01 -0.08 -2.94
N ALA A 229 7.40 -0.97 -3.86
CA ALA A 229 8.46 -1.93 -3.59
C ALA A 229 9.84 -1.26 -3.44
N ILE A 230 10.52 -1.52 -2.32
CA ILE A 230 11.86 -1.01 -1.99
C ILE A 230 12.91 -2.14 -2.06
N PRO A 231 14.19 -1.86 -2.32
CA PRO A 231 15.23 -2.87 -2.48
C PRO A 231 15.69 -3.44 -1.12
N ALA A 232 14.93 -4.41 -0.60
CA ALA A 232 15.16 -5.02 0.72
C ALA A 232 16.23 -6.14 0.72
N GLY A 233 16.80 -6.48 -0.44
CA GLY A 233 17.77 -7.55 -0.58
C GLY A 233 17.21 -8.94 -0.24
N ILE A 234 18.12 -9.84 0.11
CA ILE A 234 17.87 -11.25 0.43
C ILE A 234 18.83 -11.71 1.52
N ARG A 235 18.43 -12.73 2.28
CA ARG A 235 19.34 -13.58 3.05
C ARG A 235 19.36 -14.98 2.43
N ASP A 236 20.54 -15.46 2.06
CA ASP A 236 20.71 -16.76 1.41
C ASP A 236 20.65 -17.93 2.42
N TYR A 237 20.74 -19.17 1.92
CA TYR A 237 20.71 -20.39 2.74
C TYR A 237 21.89 -20.52 3.71
N ALA A 238 23.01 -19.86 3.43
CA ALA A 238 24.19 -19.83 4.31
C ALA A 238 24.10 -18.70 5.34
N GLY A 239 23.05 -17.87 5.26
CA GLY A 239 22.80 -16.75 6.15
C GLY A 239 23.50 -15.46 5.75
N ASN A 240 24.06 -15.38 4.54
CA ASN A 240 24.66 -14.16 4.02
C ASN A 240 23.56 -13.24 3.49
N PHE A 241 23.72 -11.95 3.77
CA PHE A 241 22.86 -10.91 3.23
C PHE A 241 23.46 -10.35 1.94
N GLY A 242 22.62 -10.02 0.97
CA GLY A 242 23.09 -9.42 -0.27
C GLY A 242 21.99 -8.80 -1.12
N ASN A 243 22.39 -8.30 -2.29
CA ASN A 243 21.53 -7.75 -3.33
C ASN A 243 20.63 -6.58 -2.89
N LEU A 244 21.16 -5.60 -2.15
CA LEU A 244 20.46 -4.32 -1.85
C LEU A 244 20.17 -3.45 -3.09
N ASN A 245 20.37 -3.96 -4.30
CA ASN A 245 19.88 -3.40 -5.54
C ASN A 245 18.64 -4.15 -6.09
N SER A 246 18.09 -5.09 -5.33
CA SER A 246 16.88 -5.84 -5.65
C SER A 246 16.00 -6.08 -4.43
N THR A 247 14.78 -6.54 -4.68
CA THR A 247 13.89 -7.07 -3.65
C THR A 247 13.22 -8.34 -4.15
N HIS A 248 12.84 -9.19 -3.21
CA HIS A 248 12.33 -10.51 -3.47
C HIS A 248 11.13 -10.78 -2.58
N PHE A 249 10.03 -11.27 -3.16
CA PHE A 249 8.77 -11.52 -2.46
C PHE A 249 8.38 -12.98 -2.58
N TRP A 250 8.13 -13.63 -1.45
CA TRP A 250 7.61 -15.00 -1.45
C TRP A 250 6.21 -15.07 -2.08
N SER A 251 5.96 -16.18 -2.77
CA SER A 251 4.62 -16.68 -3.04
C SER A 251 4.32 -17.84 -2.09
N ALA A 252 3.07 -18.00 -1.64
CA ALA A 252 2.60 -19.16 -0.88
C ALA A 252 2.54 -20.44 -1.72
N THR A 253 2.80 -20.37 -3.02
CA THR A 253 2.77 -21.55 -3.90
C THR A 253 4.10 -22.30 -3.86
N GLU A 254 4.03 -23.54 -3.37
CA GLU A 254 5.13 -24.49 -3.43
C GLU A 254 5.48 -24.85 -4.87
N SER A 255 6.77 -25.00 -5.18
CA SER A 255 7.24 -25.54 -6.46
C SER A 255 7.67 -27.00 -6.34
N THR A 256 8.39 -27.34 -5.26
CA THR A 256 8.81 -28.71 -4.91
C THR A 256 8.92 -28.81 -3.40
N GLY A 257 9.15 -30.00 -2.85
CA GLY A 257 9.32 -30.17 -1.39
C GLY A 257 10.39 -29.24 -0.77
N THR A 258 11.42 -28.85 -1.54
CA THR A 258 12.51 -27.97 -1.08
C THR A 258 12.45 -26.53 -1.62
N ASN A 259 11.58 -26.25 -2.60
CA ASN A 259 11.54 -24.94 -3.26
C ASN A 259 10.13 -24.34 -3.30
N ALA A 260 10.05 -23.02 -3.29
CA ALA A 260 8.83 -22.26 -3.51
C ALA A 260 9.02 -21.18 -4.57
N TRP A 261 7.92 -20.68 -5.13
CA TRP A 261 7.94 -19.56 -6.07
C TRP A 261 8.19 -18.24 -5.35
N TYR A 262 8.93 -17.35 -6.00
CA TYR A 262 9.12 -15.97 -5.57
C TYR A 262 9.29 -15.02 -6.75
N TYR A 263 9.04 -13.75 -6.48
CA TYR A 263 9.04 -12.67 -7.46
C TYR A 263 10.15 -11.68 -7.11
N SER A 264 10.86 -11.17 -8.11
CA SER A 264 11.97 -10.25 -7.90
C SER A 264 11.89 -9.01 -8.77
N LEU A 265 12.31 -7.89 -8.19
CA LEU A 265 12.49 -6.62 -8.88
C LEU A 265 13.94 -6.19 -8.71
N TYR A 266 14.57 -5.68 -9.77
CA TYR A 266 15.97 -5.24 -9.76
C TYR A 266 16.08 -3.78 -10.22
N SER A 267 17.10 -3.08 -9.75
CA SER A 267 17.33 -1.66 -10.08
C SER A 267 17.50 -1.44 -11.58
N ASP A 268 18.17 -2.36 -12.27
CA ASP A 268 18.55 -2.27 -13.68
C ASP A 268 17.56 -2.97 -14.63
N LYS A 269 16.39 -3.37 -14.13
CA LYS A 269 15.36 -4.09 -14.89
C LYS A 269 14.01 -3.41 -14.76
N SER A 270 13.28 -3.37 -15.87
CA SER A 270 11.93 -2.80 -15.94
C SER A 270 10.83 -3.85 -15.79
N GLY A 271 11.12 -5.11 -16.09
CA GLY A 271 10.18 -6.23 -15.93
C GLY A 271 10.20 -6.84 -14.52
N VAL A 272 9.40 -7.88 -14.33
CA VAL A 272 9.34 -8.71 -13.12
C VAL A 272 10.07 -10.02 -13.39
N ARG A 273 10.76 -10.57 -12.39
CA ARG A 273 11.35 -11.91 -12.48
C ARG A 273 10.60 -12.89 -11.60
N ARG A 274 9.98 -13.90 -12.19
CA ARG A 274 9.41 -15.03 -11.46
C ARG A 274 10.35 -16.23 -11.51
N ILE A 275 10.70 -16.78 -10.35
CA ILE A 275 11.61 -17.93 -10.27
C ILE A 275 11.33 -18.76 -9.01
N ARG A 276 11.91 -19.96 -8.94
CA ARG A 276 11.87 -20.84 -7.78
C ARG A 276 13.15 -20.73 -6.97
N GLY A 277 13.04 -20.82 -5.64
CA GLY A 277 14.16 -20.76 -4.71
C GLY A 277 13.98 -21.66 -3.52
N GLY A 278 15.09 -21.98 -2.85
CA GLY A 278 15.09 -22.82 -1.66
C GLY A 278 14.26 -22.18 -0.55
N LYS A 279 13.39 -22.96 0.08
CA LYS A 279 12.51 -22.50 1.18
C LYS A 279 13.28 -21.95 2.41
N THR A 280 14.59 -22.20 2.47
CA THR A 280 15.51 -21.71 3.50
C THR A 280 16.03 -20.30 3.26
N TYR A 281 15.83 -19.72 2.07
CA TYR A 281 16.13 -18.31 1.83
C TYR A 281 15.21 -17.42 2.68
N ASN A 282 15.63 -16.21 2.98
CA ASN A 282 14.78 -15.23 3.63
C ASN A 282 14.51 -14.05 2.70
N LEU A 283 13.25 -13.90 2.34
CA LEU A 283 12.74 -12.90 1.38
C LEU A 283 11.68 -12.04 2.07
N SER A 284 11.39 -10.88 1.47
CA SER A 284 10.33 -10.00 1.97
C SER A 284 8.96 -10.65 1.79
N VAL A 285 8.01 -10.22 2.62
CA VAL A 285 6.60 -10.62 2.54
C VAL A 285 5.75 -9.40 2.23
N ARG A 286 4.83 -9.56 1.27
CA ARG A 286 3.79 -8.60 0.91
C ARG A 286 2.45 -9.28 1.05
N CYS A 287 1.77 -9.05 2.17
CA CYS A 287 0.48 -9.68 2.41
C CYS A 287 -0.58 -9.09 1.49
N ILE A 288 -1.52 -9.93 1.08
CA ILE A 288 -2.72 -9.57 0.32
C ILE A 288 -3.93 -9.88 1.21
N LYS A 289 -4.99 -9.08 1.11
CA LYS A 289 -6.22 -9.28 1.88
C LYS A 289 -7.03 -10.44 1.29
N ASP A 290 -7.69 -11.20 2.17
CA ASP A 290 -8.61 -12.30 1.80
C ASP A 290 -9.82 -11.84 0.97
#